data_AF-A0A1H0IEQ0-F1
#
_entry.id   AF-A0A1H0IEQ0-F1
#
_cell.length_a   1.000
_cell.length_b   1.000
_cell.length_c   1.000
_cell.angle_alpha   90.00
_cell.angle_beta   90.00
_cell.angle_gamma   90.00
#
_symmetry.space_group_name_H-M   'P 1'
#
loop_
_entity.id
_entity.type
_entity.pdbx_description
1 polymer ?
#
loop_
_entity_poly.entity_id
_entity_poly.type
_entity_poly.pdbx_seq_one_letter_code
_entity_poly.pdbx_strand_id
1 'polypeptide(L)'
;MLVLVAGGAGVAIARSTPSLEAVGPTSVSGTEATAVFEVGDRTVRQIRYDDGGTLRYTFRLENDGPLPVTVLGLDEEQADPRLFTFVGLTEQTIGAGESADLTLAMSMGGCETLSSRSGSFVSTIAVRTQQAGLFEDVVVLALPEEVHTGSPREAFCPNSTATSRPQG
;
A
#
# COMPACT_ATOMS: atom_id res chain seq x y z
N MET A 1 -29.30 21.67 17.70
CA MET A 1 -30.77 21.55 17.57
C MET A 1 -31.22 20.43 18.50
N LEU A 2 -32.13 20.72 19.43
CA LEU A 2 -32.90 19.74 20.22
C LEU A 2 -34.22 19.48 19.45
N VAL A 3 -35.04 18.44 19.65
CA VAL A 3 -35.03 17.27 20.56
C VAL A 3 -35.07 15.98 19.68
N LEU A 4 -35.57 14.76 19.98
CA LEU A 4 -36.35 14.14 21.07
C LEU A 4 -36.02 12.64 21.13
N VAL A 5 -36.14 12.00 22.31
CA VAL A 5 -35.96 10.54 22.48
C VAL A 5 -37.30 9.81 22.31
N ALA A 6 -37.31 8.73 21.52
CA ALA A 6 -38.41 7.77 21.41
C ALA A 6 -37.90 6.35 21.68
N GLY A 7 -38.77 5.48 22.23
CA GLY A 7 -38.37 4.21 22.84
C GLY A 7 -37.86 3.16 21.85
N GLY A 8 -36.58 2.79 22.00
CA GLY A 8 -35.94 1.64 21.37
C GLY A 8 -34.47 1.60 21.75
N ALA A 9 -33.90 0.42 21.99
CA ALA A 9 -32.46 0.26 22.27
C ALA A 9 -31.62 0.32 20.98
N GLY A 10 -31.88 1.33 20.14
CA GLY A 10 -31.10 1.58 18.94
C GLY A 10 -29.76 2.17 19.32
N VAL A 11 -28.70 1.37 19.22
CA VAL A 11 -27.32 1.86 19.34
C VAL A 11 -27.07 2.83 18.18
N ALA A 12 -26.96 4.11 18.49
CA ALA A 12 -26.67 5.15 17.51
C ALA A 12 -25.20 5.08 17.10
N ILE A 13 -24.89 4.21 16.14
CA ILE A 13 -23.55 4.13 15.53
C ILE A 13 -23.34 5.41 14.71
N ALA A 14 -22.53 6.33 15.24
CA ALA A 14 -22.08 7.49 14.50
C ALA A 14 -21.03 7.04 13.46
N ARG A 15 -21.18 7.46 12.20
CA ARG A 15 -20.16 7.23 11.17
C ARG A 15 -18.92 8.05 11.51
N SER A 16 -17.77 7.37 11.61
CA SER A 16 -16.45 7.95 11.82
C SER A 16 -15.45 7.22 10.95
N THR A 17 -14.61 7.95 10.21
CA THR A 17 -13.53 7.35 9.42
C THR A 17 -12.72 6.35 10.26
N PRO A 18 -12.42 5.14 9.76
CA PRO A 18 -11.58 4.17 10.47
C PRO A 18 -10.25 4.77 10.94
N SER A 19 -9.85 4.46 12.18
CA SER A 19 -8.49 4.71 12.67
C SER A 19 -7.67 3.46 12.40
N LEU A 20 -6.75 3.53 11.44
CA LEU A 20 -5.98 2.41 10.94
C LEU A 20 -4.50 2.79 10.82
N GLU A 21 -3.61 2.01 11.43
CA GLU A 21 -2.15 2.20 11.36
C GLU A 21 -1.46 0.95 10.79
N ALA A 22 -0.49 1.14 9.90
CA ALA A 22 0.26 0.05 9.28
C ALA A 22 1.66 -0.09 9.90
N VAL A 23 1.94 -1.23 10.53
CA VAL A 23 3.10 -1.44 11.42
C VAL A 23 4.05 -2.50 10.86
N GLY A 24 5.21 -2.05 10.40
CA GLY A 24 6.33 -2.86 9.89
C GLY A 24 6.03 -3.74 8.66
N PRO A 25 7.06 -4.26 7.98
CA PRO A 25 6.92 -5.48 7.20
C PRO A 25 6.93 -6.70 8.14
N THR A 26 5.95 -7.57 8.04
CA THR A 26 6.00 -8.90 8.70
C THR A 26 6.57 -9.96 7.76
N SER A 27 6.45 -9.79 6.45
CA SER A 27 7.15 -10.58 5.43
C SER A 27 7.35 -9.78 4.13
N VAL A 28 8.44 -10.06 3.40
CA VAL A 28 8.60 -9.59 2.02
C VAL A 28 9.15 -10.73 1.17
N SER A 29 8.50 -11.02 0.05
CA SER A 29 8.82 -12.18 -0.80
C SER A 29 8.49 -11.94 -2.29
N GLY A 30 8.84 -12.88 -3.15
CA GLY A 30 8.63 -12.79 -4.60
C GLY A 30 9.68 -11.97 -5.37
N THR A 31 10.70 -11.47 -4.68
CA THR A 31 11.89 -10.84 -5.28
C THR A 31 13.14 -11.32 -4.53
N GLU A 32 14.17 -11.79 -5.23
CA GLU A 32 15.31 -12.49 -4.60
C GLU A 32 16.35 -11.58 -3.93
N ALA A 33 16.23 -10.26 -4.08
CA ALA A 33 17.12 -9.31 -3.42
C ALA A 33 16.34 -8.08 -2.93
N THR A 34 16.34 -7.88 -1.60
CA THR A 34 15.90 -6.63 -0.97
C THR A 34 16.95 -6.14 0.03
N ALA A 35 17.03 -4.83 0.21
CA ALA A 35 17.84 -4.17 1.22
C ALA A 35 17.00 -3.09 1.92
N VAL A 36 17.35 -2.74 3.15
CA VAL A 36 16.63 -1.75 3.97
C VAL A 36 17.61 -0.71 4.48
N PHE A 37 17.24 0.56 4.43
CA PHE A 37 18.04 1.67 4.95
C PHE A 37 17.17 2.85 5.38
N GLU A 38 17.67 3.67 6.31
CA GLU A 38 17.02 4.88 6.81
C GLU A 38 17.45 6.10 5.98
N VAL A 39 16.50 6.98 5.64
CA VAL A 39 16.74 8.20 4.85
C VAL A 39 16.05 9.40 5.51
N GLY A 40 16.67 9.90 6.58
CA GLY A 40 15.99 10.75 7.56
C GLY A 40 14.97 9.92 8.33
N ASP A 41 13.81 10.49 8.63
CA ASP A 41 12.74 9.85 9.42
C ASP A 41 11.93 8.79 8.64
N ARG A 42 12.51 8.19 7.59
CA ARG A 42 11.86 7.20 6.72
C ARG A 42 12.72 5.95 6.54
N THR A 43 12.13 4.79 6.80
CA THR A 43 12.68 3.49 6.39
C THR A 43 12.34 3.25 4.92
N VAL A 44 13.35 2.98 4.09
CA VAL A 44 13.19 2.68 2.66
C VAL A 44 13.59 1.22 2.42
N ARG A 45 12.71 0.45 1.78
CA ARG A 45 13.05 -0.89 1.27
C ARG A 45 13.41 -0.81 -0.20
N GLN A 46 14.69 -0.96 -0.49
CA GLN A 46 15.17 -1.17 -1.85
C GLN A 46 14.85 -2.61 -2.29
N ILE A 47 14.00 -2.72 -3.28
CA ILE A 47 13.71 -3.93 -4.05
C ILE A 47 14.64 -3.94 -5.27
N ARG A 48 15.16 -5.12 -5.65
CA ARG A 48 15.75 -5.33 -6.97
C ARG A 48 14.63 -5.53 -7.99
N TYR A 49 14.63 -4.75 -9.05
CA TYR A 49 13.70 -4.93 -10.18
C TYR A 49 13.85 -6.31 -10.81
N ASP A 50 12.71 -6.92 -11.15
CA ASP A 50 12.58 -8.21 -11.82
C ASP A 50 11.38 -8.11 -12.79
N ASP A 51 11.59 -8.28 -14.09
CA ASP A 51 10.60 -7.93 -15.12
C ASP A 51 9.48 -8.98 -15.20
N GLY A 52 8.23 -8.58 -14.94
CA GLY A 52 7.12 -9.51 -14.72
C GLY A 52 7.14 -10.20 -13.34
N GLY A 53 8.16 -9.95 -12.52
CA GLY A 53 8.23 -10.42 -11.13
C GLY A 53 7.10 -9.83 -10.28
N THR A 54 6.66 -10.55 -9.24
CA THR A 54 5.58 -10.10 -8.35
C THR A 54 6.06 -10.02 -6.91
N LEU A 55 6.27 -8.79 -6.44
CA LEU A 55 6.57 -8.49 -5.05
C LEU A 55 5.32 -8.74 -4.18
N ARG A 56 5.51 -9.46 -3.07
CA ARG A 56 4.52 -9.63 -2.01
C ARG A 56 5.06 -8.98 -0.75
N TYR A 57 4.40 -7.92 -0.30
CA TYR A 57 4.76 -7.12 0.85
C TYR A 57 3.68 -7.29 1.92
N THR A 58 3.98 -8.07 2.97
CA THR A 58 3.08 -8.29 4.10
C THR A 58 3.43 -7.31 5.22
N PHE A 59 2.42 -6.59 5.71
CA PHE A 59 2.51 -5.65 6.83
C PHE A 59 1.37 -5.91 7.82
N ARG A 60 1.51 -5.47 9.06
CA ARG A 60 0.39 -5.49 10.01
C ARG A 60 -0.47 -4.26 9.84
N LEU A 61 -1.79 -4.42 9.79
CA LEU A 61 -2.76 -3.34 9.95
C LEU A 61 -3.39 -3.46 11.34
N GLU A 62 -3.36 -2.36 12.10
CA GLU A 62 -3.93 -2.24 13.44
C GLU A 62 -5.17 -1.33 13.36
N ASN A 63 -6.24 -1.64 14.13
CA ASN A 63 -7.50 -0.91 14.12
C ASN A 63 -7.84 -0.34 15.50
N ASP A 64 -7.33 0.86 15.80
CA ASP A 64 -7.69 1.62 17.00
C ASP A 64 -9.13 2.15 16.99
N GLY A 65 -9.86 1.95 15.88
CA GLY A 65 -11.26 2.30 15.77
C GLY A 65 -12.14 1.53 16.75
N PRO A 66 -13.19 2.15 17.33
CA PRO A 66 -14.11 1.51 18.27
C PRO A 66 -15.09 0.51 17.61
N LEU A 67 -14.90 0.22 16.32
CA LEU A 67 -15.78 -0.60 15.49
C LEU A 67 -14.92 -1.54 14.62
N PRO A 68 -15.40 -2.75 14.30
CA PRO A 68 -14.72 -3.64 13.37
C PRO A 68 -14.71 -3.06 11.96
N VAL A 69 -13.62 -3.31 11.24
CA VAL A 69 -13.39 -2.82 9.87
C VAL A 69 -13.05 -4.00 8.97
N THR A 70 -13.71 -4.11 7.83
CA THR A 70 -13.33 -5.04 6.75
C THR A 70 -12.57 -4.28 5.67
N VAL A 71 -11.35 -4.72 5.35
CA VAL A 71 -10.62 -4.31 4.15
C VAL A 71 -11.21 -5.06 2.95
N LEU A 72 -11.67 -4.31 1.95
CA LEU A 72 -12.25 -4.77 0.69
C LEU A 72 -11.23 -4.78 -0.48
N GLY A 73 -9.94 -4.69 -0.15
CA GLY A 73 -8.86 -4.53 -1.12
C GLY A 73 -8.53 -3.06 -1.43
N LEU A 74 -7.86 -2.83 -2.55
CA LEU A 74 -7.43 -1.51 -2.98
C LEU A 74 -8.58 -0.69 -3.58
N ASP A 75 -8.39 0.62 -3.62
CA ASP A 75 -9.24 1.54 -4.35
C ASP A 75 -9.05 1.44 -5.88
N GLU A 76 -10.12 1.70 -6.63
CA GLU A 76 -10.14 1.60 -8.10
C GLU A 76 -9.71 2.89 -8.80
N GLU A 77 -9.71 4.04 -8.12
CA GLU A 77 -9.15 5.30 -8.62
C GLU A 77 -7.65 5.46 -8.29
N GLN A 78 -7.05 4.47 -7.61
CA GLN A 78 -5.62 4.48 -7.27
C GLN A 78 -4.73 4.35 -8.52
N ALA A 79 -3.91 5.36 -8.78
CA ALA A 79 -2.93 5.34 -9.85
C ALA A 79 -1.72 4.43 -9.53
N ASP A 80 -1.33 3.61 -10.51
CA ASP A 80 -0.14 2.76 -10.44
C ASP A 80 1.18 3.56 -10.38
N PRO A 81 2.12 3.18 -9.50
CA PRO A 81 3.52 3.62 -9.57
C PRO A 81 4.22 3.22 -10.89
N ARG A 82 5.28 3.94 -11.26
CA ARG A 82 5.89 3.84 -12.61
C ARG A 82 6.49 2.48 -12.96
N LEU A 83 6.91 1.70 -11.96
CA LEU A 83 7.51 0.36 -12.12
C LEU A 83 6.77 -0.71 -11.29
N PHE A 84 5.62 -0.37 -10.70
CA PHE A 84 4.80 -1.30 -9.93
C PHE A 84 3.34 -1.15 -10.36
N THR A 85 2.72 -2.21 -10.88
CA THR A 85 1.27 -2.30 -10.99
C THR A 85 0.72 -2.96 -9.73
N PHE A 86 -0.33 -2.39 -9.15
CA PHE A 86 -1.04 -3.00 -8.03
C PHE A 86 -1.86 -4.22 -8.51
N VAL A 87 -1.51 -5.40 -8.00
CA VAL A 87 -2.18 -6.68 -8.36
C VAL A 87 -3.28 -7.02 -7.37
N GLY A 88 -3.19 -6.54 -6.12
CA GLY A 88 -4.23 -6.69 -5.11
C GLY A 88 -3.73 -6.51 -3.68
N LEU A 89 -4.66 -6.58 -2.73
CA LEU A 89 -4.43 -6.52 -1.28
C LEU A 89 -5.30 -7.60 -0.62
N THR A 90 -4.82 -8.23 0.45
CA THR A 90 -5.61 -9.19 1.24
C THR A 90 -6.90 -8.55 1.77
N GLU A 91 -8.06 -9.12 1.41
CA GLU A 91 -9.33 -8.84 2.09
C GLU A 91 -9.32 -9.48 3.49
N GLN A 92 -9.71 -8.73 4.51
CA GLN A 92 -9.64 -9.16 5.92
C GLN A 92 -10.55 -8.31 6.80
N THR A 93 -11.26 -8.93 7.75
CA THR A 93 -11.93 -8.21 8.85
C THR A 93 -11.02 -8.13 10.08
N ILE A 94 -10.97 -6.96 10.69
CA ILE A 94 -10.19 -6.66 11.91
C ILE A 94 -11.17 -6.14 12.98
N GLY A 95 -11.15 -6.71 14.18
CA GLY A 95 -11.95 -6.23 15.30
C GLY A 95 -11.50 -4.85 15.82
N ALA A 96 -12.29 -4.28 16.74
CA ALA A 96 -11.94 -3.03 17.40
C ALA A 96 -10.82 -3.26 18.43
N GLY A 97 -9.70 -2.55 18.29
CA GLY A 97 -8.48 -2.79 19.07
C GLY A 97 -7.74 -4.09 18.70
N GLU A 98 -8.00 -4.66 17.53
CA GLU A 98 -7.29 -5.83 17.00
C GLU A 98 -6.34 -5.44 15.86
N SER A 99 -5.52 -6.41 15.44
CA SER A 99 -4.58 -6.26 14.32
C SER A 99 -4.57 -7.51 13.44
N ALA A 100 -4.33 -7.36 12.14
CA ALA A 100 -4.16 -8.48 11.22
C ALA A 100 -3.04 -8.20 10.20
N ASP A 101 -2.39 -9.27 9.72
CA ASP A 101 -1.36 -9.18 8.70
C ASP A 101 -2.00 -9.16 7.30
N LEU A 102 -1.76 -8.10 6.51
CA LEU A 102 -2.24 -7.93 5.14
C LEU A 102 -1.09 -8.04 4.14
N THR A 103 -1.31 -8.71 3.01
CA THR A 103 -0.32 -8.78 1.91
C THR A 103 -0.75 -7.92 0.73
N LEU A 104 0.05 -6.89 0.45
CA LEU A 104 0.01 -6.12 -0.79
C LEU A 104 0.80 -6.88 -1.88
N ALA A 105 0.19 -7.07 -3.04
CA ALA A 105 0.83 -7.68 -4.20
C ALA A 105 1.04 -6.63 -5.30
N MET A 106 2.27 -6.52 -5.79
CA MET A 106 2.66 -5.59 -6.85
C MET A 106 3.49 -6.32 -7.92
N SER A 107 3.07 -6.25 -9.17
CA SER A 107 3.87 -6.73 -10.31
C SER A 107 4.83 -5.65 -10.77
N MET A 108 6.05 -6.03 -11.16
CA MET A 108 7.03 -5.12 -11.74
C MET A 108 7.01 -5.18 -13.26
N GLY A 109 7.11 -4.02 -13.90
CA GLY A 109 7.02 -3.91 -15.35
C GLY A 109 7.35 -2.50 -15.87
N GLY A 110 7.31 -2.34 -17.20
CA GLY A 110 7.31 -1.03 -17.86
C GLY A 110 8.66 -0.31 -17.94
N CYS A 111 9.75 -0.87 -17.41
CA CYS A 111 11.04 -0.15 -17.30
C CYS A 111 11.68 0.27 -18.63
N GLU A 112 11.27 -0.29 -19.77
CA GLU A 112 11.72 0.14 -21.09
C GLU A 112 11.17 1.51 -21.52
N THR A 113 10.06 1.95 -20.91
CA THR A 113 9.38 3.23 -21.20
C THR A 113 9.89 4.41 -20.36
N LEU A 114 10.70 4.14 -19.33
CA LEU A 114 11.15 5.15 -18.37
C LEU A 114 12.55 5.68 -18.67
N SER A 115 12.85 6.89 -18.18
CA SER A 115 14.21 7.43 -18.23
C SER A 115 15.15 6.59 -17.36
N SER A 116 16.43 6.51 -17.74
CA SER A 116 17.50 5.74 -17.07
C SER A 116 17.93 6.31 -15.70
N ARG A 117 17.10 7.15 -15.09
CA ARG A 117 17.21 7.70 -13.73
C ARG A 117 15.87 7.72 -12.98
N SER A 118 14.80 7.19 -13.55
CA SER A 118 13.48 7.13 -12.92
C SER A 118 13.30 5.81 -12.17
N GLY A 119 13.62 5.80 -10.87
CA GLY A 119 13.11 4.76 -9.96
C GLY A 119 11.60 4.92 -9.71
N SER A 120 11.03 4.00 -8.95
CA SER A 120 9.62 4.03 -8.54
C SER A 120 9.48 3.76 -7.04
N PHE A 121 8.59 4.50 -6.38
CA PHE A 121 8.40 4.50 -4.94
C PHE A 121 6.94 4.22 -4.62
N VAL A 122 6.68 3.50 -3.52
CA VAL A 122 5.35 3.30 -2.94
C VAL A 122 5.46 3.55 -1.44
N SER A 123 4.87 4.65 -0.96
CA SER A 123 4.86 5.06 0.44
C SER A 123 3.45 5.13 1.05
N THR A 124 2.42 5.01 0.22
CA THR A 124 1.00 5.05 0.62
C THR A 124 0.17 4.16 -0.29
N ILE A 125 -0.94 3.61 0.23
CA ILE A 125 -1.99 2.97 -0.56
C ILE A 125 -3.38 3.47 -0.15
N ALA A 126 -4.26 3.68 -1.13
CA ALA A 126 -5.69 3.88 -0.92
C ALA A 126 -6.40 2.52 -0.85
N VAL A 127 -7.10 2.30 0.27
CA VAL A 127 -7.73 1.02 0.63
C VAL A 127 -9.23 1.24 0.79
N ARG A 128 -10.04 0.40 0.14
CA ARG A 128 -11.49 0.38 0.37
C ARG A 128 -11.78 -0.37 1.65
N THR A 129 -12.57 0.25 2.52
CA THR A 129 -12.91 -0.28 3.83
C THR A 129 -14.42 -0.25 4.05
N GLN A 130 -14.94 -1.20 4.82
CA GLN A 130 -16.32 -1.24 5.28
C GLN A 130 -16.35 -1.35 6.80
N GLN A 131 -16.75 -0.27 7.48
CA GLN A 131 -16.88 -0.23 8.93
C GLN A 131 -18.24 -0.77 9.37
N ALA A 132 -18.24 -1.63 10.39
CA ALA A 132 -19.42 -2.26 11.00
C ALA A 132 -20.38 -2.97 10.01
N GLY A 133 -19.92 -3.32 8.80
CA GLY A 133 -20.75 -3.90 7.74
C GLY A 133 -21.75 -2.93 7.08
N LEU A 134 -21.59 -1.61 7.28
CA LEU A 134 -22.61 -0.60 6.92
C LEU A 134 -22.04 0.65 6.22
N PHE A 135 -20.81 1.05 6.53
CA PHE A 135 -20.24 2.31 6.05
C PHE A 135 -19.00 2.04 5.21
N GLU A 136 -19.09 2.27 3.91
CA GLU A 136 -17.95 2.19 3.00
C GLU A 136 -17.23 3.54 2.93
N ASP A 137 -15.91 3.48 3.11
CA ASP A 137 -14.98 4.61 3.18
C ASP A 137 -13.63 4.20 2.54
N VAL A 138 -13.00 5.12 1.81
CA VAL A 138 -11.62 4.94 1.30
C VAL A 138 -10.65 5.55 2.30
N VAL A 139 -9.67 4.77 2.74
CA VAL A 139 -8.63 5.19 3.69
C VAL A 139 -7.26 5.16 3.01
N VAL A 140 -6.53 6.27 3.08
CA VAL A 140 -5.12 6.31 2.63
C VAL A 140 -4.23 5.88 3.78
N LEU A 141 -3.69 4.67 3.69
CA LEU A 141 -2.69 4.14 4.62
C LEU A 141 -1.30 4.57 4.17
N ALA A 142 -0.46 5.03 5.09
CA ALA A 142 0.99 5.04 4.88
C ALA A 142 1.52 3.60 4.94
N LEU A 143 2.53 3.27 4.14
CA LEU A 143 3.27 2.02 4.30
C LEU A 143 4.39 2.23 5.33
N PRO A 144 4.67 1.24 6.20
CA PRO A 144 5.70 1.37 7.25
C PRO A 144 7.13 1.38 6.71
N GLU A 145 7.32 1.02 5.44
CA GLU A 145 8.53 1.26 4.68
C GLU A 145 8.15 1.83 3.31
N GLU A 146 8.94 2.78 2.82
CA GLU A 146 8.84 3.26 1.44
C GLU A 146 9.45 2.19 0.52
N VAL A 147 8.59 1.48 -0.23
CA VAL A 147 9.00 0.43 -1.17
C VAL A 147 9.56 1.09 -2.43
N HIS A 148 10.87 1.01 -2.63
CA HIS A 148 11.57 1.60 -3.77
C HIS A 148 12.13 0.52 -4.70
N THR A 149 11.96 0.66 -6.01
CA THR A 149 12.74 -0.08 -7.01
C THR A 149 13.53 0.88 -7.89
N GLY A 150 14.79 0.51 -8.16
CA GLY A 150 15.78 1.37 -8.82
C GLY A 150 15.43 1.72 -10.26
N SER A 151 16.22 2.61 -10.87
CA SER A 151 15.99 3.04 -12.24
C SER A 151 16.24 1.91 -13.26
N PRO A 152 15.72 2.00 -14.50
CA PRO A 152 15.96 1.01 -15.57
C PRO A 152 17.45 0.69 -15.83
N ARG A 153 18.35 1.60 -15.47
CA ARG A 153 19.81 1.45 -15.57
C ARG A 153 20.41 0.57 -14.46
N GLU A 154 19.82 0.60 -13.28
CA GLU A 154 20.21 -0.22 -12.12
C GLU A 154 19.47 -1.57 -12.13
N ALA A 155 18.31 -1.61 -12.78
CA ALA A 155 17.49 -2.79 -13.03
C ALA A 155 18.05 -3.75 -14.11
N PHE A 156 19.04 -3.34 -14.90
CA PHE A 156 19.56 -4.09 -16.07
C PHE A 156 18.48 -4.46 -17.11
N CYS A 157 17.53 -3.57 -17.36
CA CYS A 157 16.38 -3.85 -18.22
C CYS A 157 16.76 -4.20 -19.67
N PRO A 158 16.28 -5.34 -20.23
CA PRO A 158 16.89 -6.02 -21.36
C PRO A 158 16.90 -5.21 -22.67
N ASN A 159 15.82 -4.47 -22.98
CA ASN A 159 15.76 -3.61 -24.17
C ASN A 159 15.67 -2.11 -23.83
N SER A 160 16.24 -1.68 -22.68
CA SER A 160 16.16 -0.28 -22.25
C SER A 160 16.78 0.69 -23.27
N THR A 161 15.94 1.53 -23.88
CA THR A 161 16.34 2.54 -24.89
C THR A 161 16.95 3.81 -24.27
N ALA A 162 17.00 3.91 -22.94
CA ALA A 162 17.22 5.15 -22.21
C ALA A 162 18.71 5.58 -22.13
N THR A 163 19.30 5.94 -23.27
CA THR A 163 20.73 6.31 -23.35
C THR A 163 21.10 7.49 -22.45
N SER A 164 22.17 7.35 -21.65
CA SER A 164 22.62 8.39 -20.72
C SER A 164 23.74 9.26 -21.32
N ARG A 165 23.40 10.14 -22.27
CA ARG A 165 24.31 11.19 -22.77
C ARG A 165 23.57 12.52 -22.94
N PRO A 166 24.06 13.62 -22.33
CA PRO A 166 23.83 14.94 -22.88
C PRO A 166 24.43 15.00 -24.29
N GLN A 167 23.85 15.81 -25.17
CA GLN A 167 24.62 16.37 -26.28
C GLN A 167 25.58 17.41 -25.70
N GLY A 168 26.83 17.42 -26.17
CA GLY A 168 27.87 18.34 -25.73
C GLY A 168 28.00 19.55 -26.66
#